data_AF-A0A5Y2S7C0-F1
#
_entry.id   AF-A0A5Y2S7C0-F1
#
_cell.length_a   1.000
_cell.length_b   1.000
_cell.length_c   1.000
_cell.angle_alpha   90.00
_cell.angle_beta   90.00
_cell.angle_gamma   90.00
#
_symmetry.space_group_name_H-M   'P 1'
#
loop_
_entity.id
_entity.type
_entity.pdbx_description
1 polymer ?
#
loop_
_entity_poly.entity_id
_entity_poly.type
_entity_poly.pdbx_seq_one_letter_code
_entity_poly.pdbx_strand_id
1 'polypeptide(L)'
;MGSTKEWLCEVQEERAHEWVITHYPEAEEGTPEWDHALQEYGWFQETMEDAAEQQFFEASLERIPDRLHDALDELRELEDLLINDQPNIALRMAFAHTVAVLDSFLMYSARALLNHLPHLQLFLQNADLLVRNKEDRKALRDPLWSEQEPNVKTPDKAYIWRAQAMVSKMTFQNPKIIKRYFSIMLVTPHDWKTEQLEVVINTRNDLVHRNGITLNHEPVDIWPDRVKSAIRLVSEFIESAAATLLQEETRYRTDDDNF
;
A
#
# COMPACT_ATOMS: atom_id res chain seq x y z
N MET A 1 -26.52 6.18 32.52
CA MET A 1 -25.45 5.62 31.67
C MET A 1 -25.90 4.21 31.32
N GLY A 2 -25.83 3.81 30.05
CA GLY A 2 -26.63 2.69 29.54
C GLY A 2 -26.11 1.32 29.98
N SER A 3 -27.04 0.41 30.30
CA SER A 3 -26.79 -0.99 30.70
C SER A 3 -25.79 -1.75 29.82
N THR A 4 -25.68 -1.41 28.53
CA THR A 4 -24.69 -1.99 27.61
C THR A 4 -23.25 -1.60 27.94
N LYS A 5 -23.01 -0.39 28.45
CA LYS A 5 -21.68 0.09 28.83
C LYS A 5 -21.20 -0.56 30.12
N GLU A 6 -22.10 -0.70 31.10
CA GLU A 6 -21.81 -1.40 32.36
C GLU A 6 -21.47 -2.88 32.10
N TRP A 7 -22.28 -3.56 31.27
CA TRP A 7 -21.99 -4.94 30.86
C TRP A 7 -20.66 -5.11 30.12
N LEU A 8 -20.30 -4.17 29.24
CA LEU A 8 -19.00 -4.21 28.55
C LEU A 8 -17.82 -4.02 29.52
N CYS A 9 -17.98 -3.16 30.54
CA CYS A 9 -16.97 -2.98 31.58
C CYS A 9 -16.81 -4.25 32.42
N GLU A 10 -17.91 -4.87 32.86
CA GLU A 10 -17.89 -6.13 33.63
C GLU A 10 -17.18 -7.26 32.85
N VAL A 11 -17.47 -7.39 31.55
CA VAL A 11 -16.83 -8.40 30.69
C VAL A 11 -15.33 -8.13 30.50
N GLN A 12 -14.90 -6.87 30.47
CA GLN A 12 -13.48 -6.53 30.36
C GLN A 12 -12.73 -6.81 31.66
N GLU A 13 -13.34 -6.52 32.80
CA GLU A 13 -12.78 -6.81 34.14
C GLU A 13 -12.64 -8.32 34.37
N GLU A 14 -13.67 -9.11 34.03
CA GLU A 14 -13.60 -10.57 34.12
C GLU A 14 -12.46 -11.16 33.29
N ARG A 15 -12.27 -10.68 32.05
CA ARG A 15 -11.17 -11.13 31.18
C ARG A 15 -9.79 -10.76 31.71
N ALA A 16 -9.66 -9.57 32.30
CA ALA A 16 -8.42 -9.14 32.94
C ALA A 16 -8.09 -10.03 34.14
N HIS A 17 -9.08 -10.32 34.98
CA HIS A 17 -8.90 -11.17 36.16
C HIS A 17 -8.55 -12.61 35.77
N GLU A 18 -9.22 -13.19 34.76
CA GLU A 18 -8.90 -14.52 34.23
C GLU A 18 -7.47 -14.60 33.68
N TRP A 19 -7.02 -13.56 32.96
CA TRP A 19 -5.66 -13.50 32.44
C TRP A 19 -4.63 -13.42 33.56
N VAL A 20 -4.86 -12.59 34.58
CA VAL A 20 -3.98 -12.44 35.75
C VAL A 20 -3.89 -13.74 36.54
N ILE A 21 -5.01 -14.40 36.84
CA ILE A 21 -5.02 -15.70 37.54
C ILE A 21 -4.24 -16.77 36.76
N THR A 22 -4.25 -16.70 35.42
CA THR A 22 -3.57 -17.67 34.56
C THR A 22 -2.06 -17.42 34.47
N HIS A 23 -1.62 -16.16 34.40
CA HIS A 23 -0.21 -15.79 34.19
C HIS A 23 0.56 -15.50 35.49
N TYR A 24 -0.16 -15.08 36.53
CA TYR A 24 0.35 -14.72 37.86
C TYR A 24 -0.50 -15.39 38.96
N PRO A 25 -0.45 -16.73 39.07
CA PRO A 25 -1.28 -17.48 40.03
C PRO A 25 -0.98 -17.17 41.50
N GLU A 26 0.18 -16.57 41.79
CA GLU A 26 0.59 -16.08 43.10
C GLU A 26 0.08 -14.68 43.47
N ALA A 27 -0.48 -13.93 42.52
CA ALA A 27 -1.02 -12.60 42.77
C ALA A 27 -2.44 -12.71 43.34
N GLU A 28 -2.66 -12.16 44.54
CA GLU A 28 -3.99 -12.12 45.18
C GLU A 28 -4.66 -10.76 44.94
N GLU A 29 -5.98 -10.76 44.70
CA GLU A 29 -6.75 -9.55 44.46
C GLU A 29 -6.56 -8.50 45.58
N GLY A 30 -6.20 -7.27 45.20
CA GLY A 30 -5.91 -6.17 46.14
C GLY A 30 -4.48 -6.12 46.68
N THR A 31 -3.57 -6.97 46.17
CA THR A 31 -2.13 -6.88 46.44
C THR A 31 -1.42 -5.99 45.41
N PRO A 32 -0.26 -5.39 45.75
CA PRO A 32 0.57 -4.67 44.78
C PRO A 32 0.97 -5.52 43.57
N GLU A 33 1.13 -6.83 43.76
CA GLU A 33 1.45 -7.80 42.72
C GLU A 33 0.28 -7.99 41.75
N TRP A 34 -0.97 -7.96 42.24
CA TRP A 34 -2.17 -7.99 41.41
C TRP A 34 -2.34 -6.71 40.59
N ASP A 35 -2.12 -5.54 41.21
CA ASP A 35 -2.15 -4.26 40.50
C ASP A 35 -1.08 -4.19 39.41
N HIS A 36 0.09 -4.79 39.65
CA HIS A 36 1.15 -4.91 38.64
C HIS A 36 0.76 -5.85 37.49
N ALA A 37 0.18 -7.01 37.79
CA ALA A 37 -0.28 -7.94 36.77
C ALA A 37 -1.42 -7.37 35.90
N LEU A 38 -2.31 -6.55 36.47
CA LEU A 38 -3.32 -5.81 35.72
C LEU A 38 -2.70 -4.75 34.79
N GLN A 39 -1.62 -4.08 35.22
CA GLN A 39 -0.88 -3.16 34.34
C GLN A 39 -0.22 -3.90 33.18
N GLU A 40 0.38 -5.06 33.43
CA GLU A 40 0.95 -5.89 32.37
C GLU A 40 -0.10 -6.42 31.40
N TYR A 41 -1.27 -6.80 31.89
CA TYR A 41 -2.41 -7.14 31.02
C TYR A 41 -2.80 -5.95 30.13
N GLY A 42 -2.81 -4.73 30.67
CA GLY A 42 -3.04 -3.51 29.90
C GLY A 42 -2.03 -3.35 28.76
N TRP A 43 -0.73 -3.46 29.05
CA TRP A 43 0.32 -3.41 28.01
C TRP A 43 0.22 -4.55 27.00
N PHE A 44 -0.17 -5.74 27.46
CA PHE A 44 -0.40 -6.90 26.59
C PHE A 44 -1.56 -6.64 25.62
N GLN A 45 -2.66 -6.04 26.09
CA GLN A 45 -3.78 -5.66 25.23
C GLN A 45 -3.37 -4.60 24.21
N GLU A 46 -2.67 -3.54 24.62
CA GLU A 46 -2.12 -2.52 23.71
C GLU A 46 -1.24 -3.17 22.63
N THR A 47 -0.35 -4.09 23.02
CA THR A 47 0.52 -4.82 22.09
C THR A 47 -0.28 -5.70 21.11
N MET A 48 -1.36 -6.33 21.57
CA MET A 48 -2.24 -7.14 20.71
C MET A 48 -3.02 -6.28 19.73
N GLU A 49 -3.52 -5.13 20.16
CA GLU A 49 -4.21 -4.16 19.32
C GLU A 49 -3.27 -3.62 18.24
N ASP A 50 -2.07 -3.16 18.63
CA ASP A 50 -1.03 -2.73 17.70
C ASP A 50 -0.68 -3.82 16.66
N ALA A 51 -0.56 -5.07 17.11
CA ALA A 51 -0.28 -6.20 16.22
C ALA A 51 -1.44 -6.49 15.26
N ALA A 52 -2.70 -6.37 15.72
CA ALA A 52 -3.88 -6.53 14.88
C ALA A 52 -4.02 -5.40 13.86
N GLU A 53 -3.76 -4.15 14.26
CA GLU A 53 -3.72 -3.00 13.35
C GLU A 53 -2.65 -3.17 12.28
N GLN A 54 -1.45 -3.61 12.67
CA GLN A 54 -0.36 -3.89 11.74
C GLN A 54 -0.74 -5.00 10.75
N GLN A 55 -1.38 -6.09 11.22
CA GLN A 55 -1.87 -7.16 10.35
C GLN A 55 -2.95 -6.68 9.38
N PHE A 56 -3.88 -5.84 9.85
CA PHE A 56 -4.91 -5.25 9.01
C PHE A 56 -4.29 -4.35 7.93
N PHE A 57 -3.31 -3.52 8.31
CA PHE A 57 -2.55 -2.70 7.37
C PHE A 57 -1.83 -3.56 6.34
N GLU A 58 -1.13 -4.62 6.74
CA GLU A 58 -0.45 -5.53 5.82
C GLU A 58 -1.42 -6.20 4.85
N ALA A 59 -2.57 -6.67 5.34
CA ALA A 59 -3.62 -7.27 4.52
C ALA A 59 -4.19 -6.27 3.50
N SER A 60 -4.36 -5.01 3.90
CA SER A 60 -4.86 -3.95 3.01
C SER A 60 -3.88 -3.62 1.88
N LEU A 61 -2.56 -3.82 2.06
CA LEU A 61 -1.55 -3.62 0.99
C LEU A 61 -1.72 -4.62 -0.16
N GLU A 62 -2.43 -5.74 0.09
CA GLU A 62 -2.67 -6.80 -0.87
C GLU A 62 -4.03 -6.68 -1.57
N ARG A 63 -4.85 -5.69 -1.20
CA ARG A 63 -6.23 -5.53 -1.69
C ARG A 63 -6.42 -4.25 -2.48
N ILE A 64 -6.74 -4.40 -3.76
CA ILE A 64 -6.95 -3.27 -4.69
C ILE A 64 -8.10 -2.34 -4.24
N PRO A 65 -9.26 -2.85 -3.76
CA PRO A 65 -10.34 -1.98 -3.28
C PRO A 65 -9.92 -1.08 -2.12
N ASP A 66 -9.18 -1.63 -1.16
CA ASP A 66 -8.73 -0.90 0.03
C ASP A 66 -7.75 0.19 -0.41
N ARG A 67 -6.76 -0.14 -1.26
CA ARG A 67 -5.81 0.83 -1.83
C ARG A 67 -6.45 1.90 -2.70
N LEU A 68 -7.53 1.59 -3.41
CA LEU A 68 -8.31 2.58 -4.15
C LEU A 68 -8.96 3.57 -3.17
N HIS A 69 -9.60 3.07 -2.12
CA HIS A 69 -10.25 3.90 -1.12
C HIS A 69 -9.24 4.84 -0.45
N ASP A 70 -8.13 4.30 0.04
CA ASP A 70 -7.09 5.09 0.71
C ASP A 70 -6.49 6.15 -0.23
N ALA A 71 -6.21 5.80 -1.48
CA ALA A 71 -5.64 6.75 -2.43
C ALA A 71 -6.59 7.91 -2.75
N LEU A 72 -7.89 7.64 -2.88
CA LEU A 72 -8.88 8.69 -3.14
C LEU A 72 -9.14 9.55 -1.90
N ASP A 73 -9.16 8.95 -0.71
CA ASP A 73 -9.32 9.69 0.53
C ASP A 73 -8.09 10.55 0.83
N GLU A 74 -6.88 10.04 0.65
CA GLU A 74 -5.62 10.81 0.79
C GLU A 74 -5.58 12.00 -0.20
N LEU A 75 -6.04 11.81 -1.44
CA LEU A 75 -6.16 12.90 -2.41
C LEU A 75 -7.22 13.93 -2.04
N ARG A 76 -8.34 13.49 -1.45
CA ARG A 76 -9.41 14.38 -0.97
C ARG A 76 -8.96 15.19 0.24
N GLU A 77 -8.33 14.54 1.22
CA GLU A 77 -7.74 15.22 2.37
C GLU A 77 -6.70 16.25 1.93
N LEU A 78 -5.87 15.90 0.94
CA LEU A 78 -4.91 16.83 0.37
C LEU A 78 -5.59 18.04 -0.27
N GLU A 79 -6.70 17.84 -0.99
CA GLU A 79 -7.49 18.92 -1.57
C GLU A 79 -8.13 19.81 -0.50
N ASP A 80 -8.68 19.22 0.56
CA ASP A 80 -9.31 19.93 1.68
C ASP A 80 -8.32 20.80 2.46
N LEU A 81 -7.05 20.41 2.50
CA LEU A 81 -5.96 21.20 3.10
C LEU A 81 -5.56 22.43 2.26
N LEU A 82 -5.97 22.53 0.99
CA LEU A 82 -5.64 23.65 0.11
C LEU A 82 -6.48 24.90 0.41
N ILE A 83 -6.01 25.70 1.37
CA ILE A 83 -6.54 27.03 1.71
C ILE A 83 -6.04 28.08 0.69
N ASN A 84 -6.78 29.19 0.52
CA ASN A 84 -6.47 30.25 -0.46
C ASN A 84 -5.15 31.02 -0.20
N ASP A 85 -4.47 30.84 0.93
CA ASP A 85 -3.21 31.53 1.30
C ASP A 85 -2.11 30.55 1.78
N GLN A 86 -1.91 29.46 1.05
CA GLN A 86 -0.84 28.50 1.37
C GLN A 86 0.56 29.01 0.93
N PRO A 87 1.61 28.83 1.75
CA PRO A 87 2.96 29.14 1.32
C PRO A 87 3.38 28.22 0.17
N ASN A 88 4.26 28.73 -0.72
CA ASN A 88 4.72 28.00 -1.91
C ASN A 88 5.26 26.60 -1.57
N ILE A 89 5.99 26.45 -0.46
CA ILE A 89 6.50 25.15 -0.02
C ILE A 89 5.38 24.13 0.22
N ALA A 90 4.26 24.54 0.85
CA ALA A 90 3.12 23.65 1.09
C ALA A 90 2.48 23.22 -0.23
N LEU A 91 2.32 24.15 -1.17
CA LEU A 91 1.79 23.84 -2.51
C LEU A 91 2.71 22.88 -3.29
N ARG A 92 4.03 23.06 -3.20
CA ARG A 92 5.02 22.16 -3.82
C ARG A 92 4.97 20.75 -3.20
N MET A 93 4.87 20.68 -1.88
CA MET A 93 4.75 19.41 -1.16
C MET A 93 3.46 18.69 -1.54
N ALA A 94 2.33 19.40 -1.56
CA ALA A 94 1.06 18.84 -1.98
C ALA A 94 1.13 18.30 -3.41
N PHE A 95 1.63 19.12 -4.36
CA PHE A 95 1.80 18.68 -5.75
C PHE A 95 2.70 17.45 -5.89
N ALA A 96 3.80 17.40 -5.15
CA ALA A 96 4.70 16.26 -5.17
C ALA A 96 4.07 14.99 -4.58
N HIS A 97 3.29 15.17 -3.52
CA HIS A 97 2.57 14.11 -2.82
C HIS A 97 1.44 13.52 -3.69
N THR A 98 0.73 14.33 -4.49
CA THR A 98 -0.24 13.83 -5.48
C THR A 98 0.36 12.75 -6.39
N VAL A 99 1.60 12.92 -6.84
CA VAL A 99 2.30 11.90 -7.66
C VAL A 99 2.76 10.71 -6.83
N ALA A 100 3.06 10.89 -5.54
CA ALA A 100 3.38 9.79 -4.64
C ALA A 100 2.15 8.89 -4.39
N VAL A 101 0.95 9.47 -4.25
CA VAL A 101 -0.29 8.69 -4.11
C VAL A 101 -0.54 7.82 -5.35
N LEU A 102 -0.41 8.40 -6.55
CA LEU A 102 -0.47 7.65 -7.81
C LEU A 102 0.53 6.48 -7.86
N ASP A 103 1.78 6.76 -7.50
CA ASP A 103 2.87 5.78 -7.50
C ASP A 103 2.58 4.62 -6.55
N SER A 104 2.20 4.93 -5.31
CA SER A 104 1.84 3.95 -4.28
C SER A 104 0.64 3.11 -4.71
N PHE A 105 -0.43 3.74 -5.21
CA PHE A 105 -1.62 3.03 -5.67
C PHE A 105 -1.28 2.02 -6.77
N LEU A 106 -0.54 2.44 -7.80
CA LEU A 106 -0.15 1.56 -8.91
C LEU A 106 0.81 0.46 -8.46
N MET A 107 1.75 0.77 -7.56
CA MET A 107 2.71 -0.19 -7.04
C MET A 107 2.04 -1.28 -6.19
N TYR A 108 1.19 -0.90 -5.23
CA TYR A 108 0.49 -1.87 -4.42
C TYR A 108 -0.55 -2.65 -5.23
N SER A 109 -1.23 -2.02 -6.17
CA SER A 109 -2.13 -2.75 -7.09
C SER A 109 -1.36 -3.76 -7.95
N ALA A 110 -0.19 -3.38 -8.46
CA ALA A 110 0.67 -4.30 -9.20
C ALA A 110 1.18 -5.47 -8.33
N ARG A 111 1.43 -5.25 -7.03
CA ARG A 111 1.76 -6.31 -6.07
C ARG A 111 0.58 -7.22 -5.78
N ALA A 112 -0.60 -6.66 -5.55
CA ALA A 112 -1.83 -7.39 -5.30
C ALA A 112 -2.14 -8.37 -6.44
N LEU A 113 -1.98 -7.94 -7.70
CA LEU A 113 -2.16 -8.82 -8.86
C LEU A 113 -1.28 -10.08 -8.81
N LEU A 114 -0.05 -10.00 -8.26
CA LEU A 114 0.88 -11.12 -8.18
C LEU A 114 0.43 -12.23 -7.20
N ASN A 115 -0.56 -11.96 -6.35
CA ASN A 115 -1.19 -12.99 -5.53
C ASN A 115 -1.97 -14.00 -6.39
N HIS A 116 -2.35 -13.63 -7.62
CA HIS A 116 -2.99 -14.54 -8.56
C HIS A 116 -1.95 -15.27 -9.41
N LEU A 117 -2.02 -16.61 -9.41
CA LEU A 117 -1.08 -17.47 -10.14
C LEU A 117 -0.91 -17.10 -11.63
N PRO A 118 -1.97 -16.75 -12.40
CA PRO A 118 -1.81 -16.36 -13.82
C PRO A 118 -0.95 -15.10 -14.00
N HIS A 119 -1.15 -14.09 -13.15
CA HIS A 119 -0.35 -12.86 -13.18
C HIS A 119 1.09 -13.11 -12.73
N LEU A 120 1.30 -13.95 -11.71
CA LEU A 120 2.65 -14.36 -11.32
C LEU A 120 3.38 -15.04 -12.49
N GLN A 121 2.73 -15.98 -13.18
CA GLN A 121 3.31 -16.65 -14.34
C GLN A 121 3.65 -15.66 -15.46
N LEU A 122 2.73 -14.72 -15.75
CA LEU A 122 2.94 -13.68 -16.75
C LEU A 122 4.13 -12.78 -16.40
N PHE A 123 4.28 -12.40 -15.12
CA PHE A 123 5.42 -11.64 -14.61
C PHE A 123 6.73 -12.42 -14.77
N LEU A 124 6.77 -13.70 -14.35
CA LEU A 124 7.96 -14.54 -14.45
C LEU A 124 8.40 -14.75 -15.90
N GLN A 125 7.45 -14.96 -16.82
CA GLN A 125 7.70 -15.12 -18.26
C GLN A 125 8.27 -13.83 -18.86
N ASN A 126 7.75 -12.67 -18.46
CA ASN A 126 8.17 -11.36 -18.97
C ASN A 126 9.23 -10.65 -18.10
N ALA A 127 9.84 -11.35 -17.14
CA ALA A 127 10.80 -10.75 -16.22
C ALA A 127 12.00 -10.08 -16.93
N ASP A 128 12.39 -10.56 -18.11
CA ASP A 128 13.44 -9.95 -18.93
C ASP A 128 13.07 -8.57 -19.48
N LEU A 129 11.77 -8.28 -19.61
CA LEU A 129 11.24 -6.98 -20.01
C LEU A 129 10.96 -6.08 -18.80
N LEU A 130 10.61 -6.65 -17.65
CA LEU A 130 10.19 -5.88 -16.48
C LEU A 130 11.35 -5.57 -15.52
N VAL A 131 12.31 -6.48 -15.39
CA VAL A 131 13.42 -6.38 -14.44
C VAL A 131 14.74 -6.11 -15.17
N ARG A 132 15.36 -4.96 -14.87
CA ARG A 132 16.61 -4.54 -15.53
C ARG A 132 17.81 -5.35 -15.06
N ASN A 133 17.96 -5.54 -13.74
CA ASN A 133 19.11 -6.21 -13.15
C ASN A 133 19.09 -7.71 -13.48
N LYS A 134 20.23 -8.25 -13.89
CA LYS A 134 20.38 -9.67 -14.24
C LYS A 134 20.38 -10.57 -13.01
N GLU A 135 20.94 -10.12 -11.89
CA GLU A 135 20.99 -10.90 -10.64
C GLU A 135 19.61 -11.05 -10.04
N ASP A 136 18.84 -9.94 -10.00
CA ASP A 136 17.45 -9.95 -9.56
C ASP A 136 16.60 -10.92 -10.40
N ARG A 137 16.79 -10.95 -11.74
CA ARG A 137 16.11 -11.93 -12.61
C ARG A 137 16.48 -13.37 -12.31
N LYS A 138 17.75 -13.61 -11.95
CA LYS A 138 18.21 -14.96 -11.58
C LYS A 138 17.58 -15.40 -10.27
N ALA A 139 17.57 -14.54 -9.25
CA ALA A 139 16.94 -14.81 -7.96
C ALA A 139 15.43 -15.06 -8.12
N LEU A 140 14.75 -14.26 -8.94
CA LEU A 140 13.31 -14.40 -9.22
C LEU A 140 12.94 -15.81 -9.73
N ARG A 141 13.80 -16.40 -10.56
CA ARG A 141 13.57 -17.70 -11.21
C ARG A 141 14.33 -18.85 -10.54
N ASP A 142 14.91 -18.62 -9.35
CA ASP A 142 15.70 -19.64 -8.66
C ASP A 142 14.77 -20.79 -8.20
N PRO A 143 14.95 -22.02 -8.70
CA PRO A 143 14.15 -23.17 -8.28
C PRO A 143 14.44 -23.62 -6.84
N LEU A 144 15.52 -23.13 -6.24
CA LEU A 144 15.89 -23.39 -4.85
C LEU A 144 15.60 -22.17 -3.98
N TRP A 145 15.18 -22.42 -2.74
CA TRP A 145 14.89 -21.38 -1.78
C TRP A 145 16.17 -20.88 -1.09
N SER A 146 17.09 -20.33 -1.89
CA SER A 146 18.43 -19.94 -1.48
C SER A 146 18.48 -18.92 -0.33
N GLU A 147 17.40 -18.17 -0.09
CA GLU A 147 17.31 -17.16 0.97
C GLU A 147 17.03 -17.73 2.37
N GLN A 148 16.37 -18.88 2.48
CA GLN A 148 16.08 -19.52 3.78
C GLN A 148 16.61 -20.95 3.86
N GLU A 149 16.28 -21.79 2.87
CA GLU A 149 16.65 -23.21 2.84
C GLU A 149 17.25 -23.60 1.47
N PRO A 150 18.58 -23.47 1.30
CA PRO A 150 19.24 -23.57 -0.02
C PRO A 150 19.08 -24.89 -0.77
N ASN A 151 18.68 -25.96 -0.09
CA ASN A 151 18.50 -27.29 -0.68
C ASN A 151 17.03 -27.68 -0.88
N VAL A 152 16.10 -26.76 -0.57
CA VAL A 152 14.66 -26.99 -0.70
C VAL A 152 14.14 -26.29 -1.94
N LYS A 153 13.16 -26.91 -2.62
CA LYS A 153 12.49 -26.30 -3.76
C LYS A 153 11.74 -25.06 -3.30
N THR A 154 11.85 -23.98 -4.07
CA THR A 154 11.13 -22.73 -3.79
C THR A 154 9.62 -22.99 -3.70
N PRO A 155 8.97 -22.70 -2.56
CA PRO A 155 7.52 -22.79 -2.45
C PRO A 155 6.84 -21.68 -3.27
N ASP A 156 5.59 -21.89 -3.70
CA ASP A 156 4.84 -20.93 -4.52
C ASP A 156 4.78 -19.52 -3.88
N LYS A 157 4.57 -19.47 -2.55
CA LYS A 157 4.59 -18.22 -1.77
C LYS A 157 5.92 -17.46 -1.88
N ALA A 158 7.05 -18.15 -1.98
CA ALA A 158 8.35 -17.50 -2.12
C ALA A 158 8.52 -16.87 -3.51
N TYR A 159 7.93 -17.44 -4.57
CA TYR A 159 7.89 -16.79 -5.88
C TYR A 159 7.03 -15.52 -5.88
N ILE A 160 5.87 -15.55 -5.22
CA ILE A 160 5.02 -14.37 -5.03
C ILE A 160 5.81 -13.29 -4.30
N TRP A 161 6.42 -13.62 -3.16
CA TRP A 161 7.20 -12.68 -2.37
C TRP A 161 8.37 -12.06 -3.16
N ARG A 162 9.14 -12.88 -3.89
CA ARG A 162 10.24 -12.39 -4.76
C ARG A 162 9.70 -11.44 -5.83
N ALA A 163 8.60 -11.78 -6.50
CA ALA A 163 8.00 -10.93 -7.53
C ALA A 163 7.48 -9.61 -6.95
N GLN A 164 6.78 -9.65 -5.81
CA GLN A 164 6.32 -8.46 -5.11
C GLN A 164 7.48 -7.58 -4.67
N ALA A 165 8.56 -8.15 -4.15
CA ALA A 165 9.77 -7.41 -3.78
C ALA A 165 10.41 -6.71 -4.98
N MET A 166 10.31 -7.29 -6.18
CA MET A 166 10.75 -6.63 -7.42
C MET A 166 9.84 -5.47 -7.81
N VAL A 167 8.52 -5.62 -7.69
CA VAL A 167 7.56 -4.54 -7.95
C VAL A 167 7.72 -3.41 -6.94
N SER A 168 7.97 -3.70 -5.66
CA SER A 168 8.24 -2.69 -4.63
C SER A 168 9.46 -1.81 -4.91
N LYS A 169 10.41 -2.28 -5.73
CA LYS A 169 11.57 -1.50 -6.17
C LYS A 169 11.28 -0.66 -7.42
N MET A 170 10.13 -0.85 -8.07
CA MET A 170 9.73 -0.08 -9.25
C MET A 170 9.09 1.24 -8.83
N THR A 171 9.22 2.24 -9.69
CA THR A 171 8.48 3.49 -9.57
C THR A 171 7.62 3.68 -10.81
N PHE A 172 6.35 3.95 -10.58
CA PHE A 172 5.32 4.30 -11.55
C PHE A 172 5.21 5.82 -11.75
N GLN A 173 6.22 6.58 -11.33
CA GLN A 173 6.38 8.02 -11.55
C GLN A 173 6.89 8.34 -12.97
N ASN A 174 6.56 7.51 -13.96
CA ASN A 174 6.92 7.70 -15.36
C ASN A 174 5.85 7.07 -16.25
N PRO A 175 5.15 7.85 -17.09
CA PRO A 175 4.08 7.33 -17.97
C PRO A 175 4.52 6.14 -18.83
N LYS A 176 5.77 6.15 -19.30
CA LYS A 176 6.32 5.06 -20.13
C LYS A 176 6.50 3.78 -19.34
N ILE A 177 6.84 3.87 -18.06
CA ILE A 177 6.96 2.71 -17.17
C ILE A 177 5.57 2.16 -16.86
N ILE A 178 4.60 3.03 -16.51
CA ILE A 178 3.19 2.65 -16.28
C ILE A 178 2.67 1.89 -17.49
N LYS A 179 2.71 2.51 -18.67
CA LYS A 179 2.24 1.91 -19.92
C LYS A 179 2.91 0.58 -20.20
N ARG A 180 4.25 0.52 -20.14
CA ARG A 180 5.00 -0.71 -20.40
C ARG A 180 4.63 -1.84 -19.44
N TYR A 181 4.57 -1.55 -18.14
CA TYR A 181 4.30 -2.57 -17.13
C TYR A 181 2.89 -3.13 -17.29
N PHE A 182 1.88 -2.25 -17.29
CA PHE A 182 0.48 -2.68 -17.31
C PHE A 182 0.03 -3.23 -18.67
N SER A 183 0.63 -2.80 -19.80
CA SER A 183 0.41 -3.46 -21.10
C SER A 183 0.98 -4.89 -21.17
N ILE A 184 1.95 -5.23 -20.32
CA ILE A 184 2.47 -6.61 -20.21
C ILE A 184 1.64 -7.41 -19.22
N MET A 185 1.23 -6.79 -18.11
CA MET A 185 0.64 -7.49 -16.97
C MET A 185 -0.88 -7.65 -17.06
N LEU A 186 -1.59 -6.78 -17.76
CA LEU A 186 -3.06 -6.85 -17.89
C LEU A 186 -3.44 -7.55 -19.19
N VAL A 187 -4.35 -8.52 -19.08
CA VAL A 187 -4.97 -9.22 -20.21
C VAL A 187 -6.20 -8.45 -20.71
N THR A 188 -6.85 -7.73 -19.82
CA THR A 188 -8.03 -6.91 -20.03
C THR A 188 -7.63 -5.69 -20.85
N PRO A 189 -8.30 -5.44 -21.99
CA PRO A 189 -8.05 -4.26 -22.79
C PRO A 189 -8.24 -3.00 -21.96
N HIS A 190 -7.27 -2.10 -22.03
CA HIS A 190 -7.29 -0.84 -21.31
C HIS A 190 -6.76 0.28 -22.18
N ASP A 191 -7.35 1.47 -22.04
CA ASP A 191 -6.95 2.69 -22.73
C ASP A 191 -6.60 3.77 -21.71
N TRP A 192 -5.64 3.44 -20.85
CA TRP A 192 -5.13 4.37 -19.85
C TRP A 192 -4.38 5.50 -20.54
N LYS A 193 -4.90 6.73 -20.42
CA LYS A 193 -4.33 7.94 -21.00
C LYS A 193 -3.10 8.42 -20.24
N THR A 194 -2.08 7.56 -20.13
CA THR A 194 -0.84 7.83 -19.40
C THR A 194 -0.13 9.10 -19.87
N GLU A 195 -0.33 9.49 -21.13
CA GLU A 195 0.21 10.72 -21.72
C GLU A 195 -0.31 11.97 -21.00
N GLN A 196 -1.51 11.95 -20.42
CA GLN A 196 -2.06 13.07 -19.65
C GLN A 196 -1.31 13.30 -18.33
N LEU A 197 -0.69 12.26 -17.77
CA LEU A 197 0.11 12.34 -16.54
C LEU A 197 1.48 12.99 -16.76
N GLU A 198 1.93 13.13 -18.01
CA GLU A 198 3.28 13.61 -18.33
C GLU A 198 3.56 15.00 -17.76
N VAL A 199 2.59 15.91 -17.85
CA VAL A 199 2.72 17.28 -17.32
C VAL A 199 2.86 17.25 -15.79
N VAL A 200 2.06 16.45 -15.10
CA VAL A 200 2.07 16.37 -13.63
C VAL A 200 3.36 15.73 -13.15
N ILE A 201 3.75 14.60 -13.73
CA ILE A 201 4.99 13.88 -13.36
C ILE A 201 6.24 14.72 -13.65
N ASN A 202 6.30 15.40 -14.81
CA ASN A 202 7.43 16.27 -15.13
C ASN A 202 7.50 17.47 -14.20
N THR A 203 6.36 18.13 -13.92
CA THR A 203 6.30 19.24 -12.96
C THR A 203 6.81 18.79 -11.60
N ARG A 204 6.37 17.62 -11.10
CA ARG A 204 6.85 17.07 -9.83
C ARG A 204 8.35 16.80 -9.85
N ASN A 205 8.89 16.26 -10.94
CA ASN A 205 10.33 16.02 -11.08
C ASN A 205 11.13 17.33 -11.03
N ASP A 206 10.62 18.40 -11.66
CA ASP A 206 11.22 19.74 -11.56
C ASP A 206 11.19 20.26 -10.12
N LEU A 207 10.07 20.09 -9.41
CA LEU A 207 9.93 20.51 -8.02
C LEU A 207 10.90 19.77 -7.08
N VAL A 208 10.98 18.44 -7.19
CA VAL A 208 11.70 17.57 -6.24
C VAL A 208 13.19 17.44 -6.58
N HIS A 209 13.55 17.28 -7.85
CA HIS A 209 14.93 17.00 -8.27
C HIS A 209 15.69 18.22 -8.76
N ARG A 210 14.99 19.30 -9.12
CA ARG A 210 15.58 20.53 -9.67
C ARG A 210 15.23 21.77 -8.86
N ASN A 211 14.75 21.59 -7.63
CA ASN A 211 14.38 22.67 -6.70
C ASN A 211 13.34 23.66 -7.27
N GLY A 212 12.44 23.16 -8.12
CA GLY A 212 11.41 23.97 -8.79
C GLY A 212 11.96 24.78 -9.97
N ILE A 213 12.93 24.24 -10.70
CA ILE A 213 13.50 24.82 -11.92
C ILE A 213 13.37 23.80 -13.06
N THR A 214 12.86 24.23 -14.21
CA THR A 214 12.72 23.36 -15.39
C THR A 214 14.07 23.05 -16.05
N LEU A 215 14.09 22.12 -17.02
CA LEU A 215 15.27 21.89 -17.89
C LEU A 215 15.74 23.15 -18.61
N ASN A 216 14.84 24.08 -18.86
CA ASN A 216 15.12 25.32 -19.59
C ASN A 216 15.54 26.46 -18.65
N HIS A 217 15.80 26.16 -17.37
CA HIS A 217 16.18 27.14 -16.33
C HIS A 217 15.07 28.15 -16.00
N GLU A 218 13.81 27.76 -16.16
CA GLU A 218 12.65 28.57 -15.80
C GLU A 218 12.11 28.16 -14.42
N PRO A 219 11.70 29.10 -13.55
CA PRO A 219 11.03 28.77 -12.30
C PRO A 219 9.70 28.03 -12.56
N VAL A 220 9.39 27.05 -11.71
CA VAL A 220 8.10 26.38 -11.70
C VAL A 220 7.19 27.06 -10.69
N ASP A 221 6.15 27.71 -11.21
CA ASP A 221 5.11 28.35 -10.40
C ASP A 221 3.98 27.37 -10.09
N ILE A 222 3.67 27.23 -8.79
CA ILE A 222 2.57 26.41 -8.29
C ILE A 222 1.61 27.32 -7.52
N TRP A 223 0.33 27.19 -7.82
CA TRP A 223 -0.78 27.88 -7.17
C TRP A 223 -1.88 26.87 -6.84
N PRO A 224 -2.84 27.18 -5.94
CA PRO A 224 -3.84 26.21 -5.48
C PRO A 224 -4.58 25.48 -6.61
N ASP A 225 -5.08 26.20 -7.62
CA ASP A 225 -5.83 25.57 -8.73
C ASP A 225 -4.98 24.61 -9.56
N ARG A 226 -3.66 24.84 -9.67
CA ARG A 226 -2.76 23.91 -10.35
C ARG A 226 -2.60 22.61 -9.56
N VAL A 227 -2.59 22.69 -8.23
CA VAL A 227 -2.57 21.50 -7.36
C VAL A 227 -3.91 20.76 -7.48
N LYS A 228 -5.04 21.46 -7.36
CA LYS A 228 -6.39 20.87 -7.51
C LYS A 228 -6.57 20.19 -8.88
N SER A 229 -6.08 20.82 -9.94
CA SER A 229 -6.11 20.22 -11.29
C SER A 229 -5.27 18.94 -11.38
N ALA A 230 -4.11 18.91 -10.72
CA ALA A 230 -3.28 17.71 -10.66
C ALA A 230 -3.94 16.60 -9.83
N ILE A 231 -4.52 16.94 -8.67
CA ILE A 231 -5.30 16.01 -7.84
C ILE A 231 -6.41 15.39 -8.67
N ARG A 232 -7.27 16.21 -9.28
CA ARG A 232 -8.37 15.74 -10.12
C ARG A 232 -7.91 14.80 -11.25
N LEU A 233 -6.87 15.20 -11.98
CA LEU A 233 -6.33 14.40 -13.08
C LEU A 233 -5.77 13.06 -12.60
N VAL A 234 -5.12 13.03 -11.43
CA VAL A 234 -4.63 11.80 -10.82
C VAL A 234 -5.77 10.94 -10.28
N SER A 235 -6.78 11.52 -9.63
CA SER A 235 -7.97 10.80 -9.17
C SER A 235 -8.71 10.13 -10.32
N GLU A 236 -9.00 10.87 -11.40
CA GLU A 236 -9.66 10.34 -12.60
C GLU A 236 -8.84 9.19 -13.24
N PHE A 237 -7.50 9.32 -13.24
CA PHE A 237 -6.63 8.24 -13.71
C PHE A 237 -6.65 7.02 -12.80
N ILE A 238 -6.57 7.20 -11.47
CA ILE A 238 -6.63 6.13 -10.47
C ILE A 238 -7.95 5.38 -10.58
N GLU A 239 -9.08 6.07 -10.68
CA GLU A 239 -10.39 5.45 -10.86
C GLU A 239 -10.47 4.61 -12.14
N SER A 240 -9.98 5.16 -13.27
CA SER A 240 -9.94 4.43 -14.54
C SER A 240 -9.03 3.20 -14.47
N ALA A 241 -7.89 3.31 -13.79
CA ALA A 241 -6.96 2.21 -13.61
C ALA A 241 -7.57 1.14 -12.71
N ALA A 242 -8.14 1.54 -11.57
CA ALA A 242 -8.78 0.66 -10.61
C ALA A 242 -9.93 -0.13 -11.23
N ALA A 243 -10.76 0.48 -12.06
CA ALA A 243 -11.84 -0.22 -12.76
C ALA A 243 -11.30 -1.40 -13.59
N THR A 244 -10.16 -1.22 -14.27
CA THR A 244 -9.50 -2.28 -15.04
C THR A 244 -8.89 -3.34 -14.12
N LEU A 245 -8.22 -2.90 -13.07
CA LEU A 245 -7.52 -3.78 -12.11
C LEU A 245 -8.49 -4.67 -11.32
N LEU A 246 -9.62 -4.11 -10.88
CA LEU A 246 -10.69 -4.83 -10.20
C LEU A 246 -11.38 -5.84 -11.13
N GLN A 247 -11.50 -5.50 -12.42
CA GLN A 247 -12.00 -6.45 -13.42
C GLN A 247 -11.04 -7.63 -13.60
N GLU A 248 -9.72 -7.40 -13.60
CA GLU A 248 -8.72 -8.47 -13.62
C GLU A 248 -8.75 -9.33 -12.37
N GLU A 249 -8.81 -8.71 -11.20
CA GLU A 249 -8.90 -9.42 -9.92
C GLU A 249 -10.13 -10.34 -9.90
N THR A 250 -11.30 -9.82 -10.30
CA THR A 250 -12.55 -10.58 -10.36
C THR A 250 -12.46 -11.78 -11.32
N ARG A 251 -11.67 -11.67 -12.40
CA ARG A 251 -11.48 -12.76 -13.38
C ARG A 251 -10.72 -13.95 -12.80
N TYR A 252 -9.83 -13.72 -11.84
CA TYR A 252 -8.95 -14.74 -11.26
C TYR A 252 -9.17 -15.00 -9.78
N ARG A 253 -10.16 -14.33 -9.18
CA ARG A 253 -10.75 -14.75 -7.91
C ARG A 253 -11.46 -16.07 -8.18
N THR A 254 -10.79 -17.18 -7.92
CA THR A 254 -11.39 -18.51 -7.99
C THR A 254 -12.58 -18.57 -7.03
N ASP A 255 -13.59 -19.37 -7.37
CA ASP A 255 -14.77 -19.71 -6.55
C ASP A 255 -14.42 -20.41 -5.20
N ASP A 256 -13.25 -20.14 -4.61
CA ASP A 256 -12.76 -20.75 -3.37
C ASP A 256 -13.21 -20.00 -2.09
N ASP A 257 -13.94 -18.89 -2.21
CA ASP A 257 -14.58 -18.19 -1.07
C ASP A 257 -16.00 -18.74 -0.74
N ASN A 258 -16.42 -19.85 -1.36
CA ASN A 258 -17.65 -20.59 -1.00
C ASN A 258 -17.30 -21.84 -0.17
N PHE A 259 -16.95 -21.66 1.10
CA PHE A 259 -17.01 -22.71 2.13
C PHE A 259 -17.57 -22.18 3.44
#